data_AF-A0A1D1VIQ5-F1
#
_entry.id   AF-A0A1D1VIQ5-F1
#
_cell.length_a   1.000
_cell.length_b   1.000
_cell.length_c   1.000
_cell.angle_alpha   90.00
_cell.angle_beta   90.00
_cell.angle_gamma   90.00
#
_symmetry.space_group_name_H-M   'P 1'
#
loop_
_entity.id
_entity.type
_entity.pdbx_description
1 polymer ?
#
loop_
_entity_poly.entity_id
_entity_poly.type
_entity_poly.pdbx_seq_one_letter_code
_entity_poly.pdbx_strand_id
1 'polypeptide(L)'
;MVDTLAKSYVGKTREKVGAAAEDAEERKIQKYQGIASQYLFVPLGLETFGSWGSAATELINAIGKKLVEFSFETRSLQCFKQRLPLAIQRGNAFWVMGTAKETKGLEETFYVLNLRKGRPVST
;
A
#
# COMPACT_ATOMS: atom_id res chain seq x y z
N MET A 1 3.03 2.48 1.37
CA MET A 1 1.94 2.35 0.39
C MET A 1 2.02 3.52 -0.57
N VAL A 2 1.83 3.27 -1.85
CA VAL A 2 1.98 4.24 -2.94
C VAL A 2 0.67 4.30 -3.71
N ASP A 3 0.25 5.49 -4.11
CA ASP A 3 -0.96 5.65 -4.91
C ASP A 3 -0.70 5.29 -6.38
N THR A 4 -1.27 4.17 -6.84
CA THR A 4 -1.18 3.71 -8.24
C THR A 4 -1.69 4.76 -9.22
N LEU A 5 -2.69 5.56 -8.82
CA LEU A 5 -3.39 6.52 -9.68
C LEU A 5 -2.87 7.95 -9.58
N ALA A 6 -1.87 8.21 -8.72
CA ALA A 6 -1.32 9.55 -8.60
C ALA A 6 -0.75 10.03 -9.95
N LYS A 7 -1.00 11.30 -10.29
CA LYS A 7 -0.57 11.90 -11.57
C LYS A 7 0.94 11.72 -11.85
N SER A 8 1.76 11.70 -10.81
CA SER A 8 3.22 11.48 -10.93
C SER A 8 3.61 10.04 -11.25
N TYR A 9 2.75 9.06 -10.95
CA TYR A 9 3.04 7.63 -11.16
C TYR A 9 2.22 7.02 -12.29
N VAL A 10 1.05 7.57 -12.65
CA VAL A 10 0.11 7.01 -13.64
C VAL A 10 0.76 6.72 -14.99
N GLY A 11 1.75 7.53 -15.39
CA GLY A 11 2.52 7.32 -16.63
C GLY A 11 3.26 5.99 -16.65
N LYS A 12 3.82 5.56 -15.51
CA LYS A 12 4.55 4.29 -15.35
C LYS A 12 3.64 3.14 -14.96
N THR A 13 2.70 3.36 -14.03
CA THR A 13 1.83 2.29 -13.50
C THR A 13 0.83 1.76 -14.53
N ARG A 14 0.47 2.56 -15.54
CA ARG A 14 -0.32 2.11 -16.69
C ARG A 14 0.43 1.12 -17.59
N GLU A 15 1.76 1.19 -17.63
CA GLU A 15 2.62 0.37 -18.50
C GLU A 15 3.11 -0.88 -17.77
N LYS A 16 3.45 -0.73 -16.48
CA LYS A 16 3.97 -1.81 -15.65
C LYS A 16 3.29 -1.82 -14.29
N VAL A 17 2.68 -2.95 -13.97
CA VAL A 17 2.10 -3.24 -12.65
C VAL A 17 3.20 -3.18 -11.59
N GLY A 18 2.97 -2.44 -10.50
CA GLY A 18 3.92 -2.33 -9.40
C GLY A 18 5.06 -1.34 -9.62
N ALA A 19 5.10 -0.62 -10.75
CA ALA A 19 6.16 0.34 -11.06
C ALA A 19 6.33 1.43 -9.98
N ALA A 20 5.24 1.93 -9.40
CA ALA A 20 5.32 2.94 -8.35
C ALA A 20 5.80 2.35 -7.02
N ALA A 21 5.48 1.08 -6.75
CA ALA A 21 6.01 0.36 -5.60
C ALA A 21 7.52 0.12 -5.73
N GLU A 22 8.00 -0.33 -6.88
CA GLU A 22 9.44 -0.51 -7.17
C GLU A 22 10.20 0.82 -7.04
N ASP A 23 9.71 1.90 -7.66
CA ASP A 23 10.30 3.24 -7.53
C ASP A 23 10.37 3.69 -6.06
N ALA A 24 9.39 3.32 -5.22
CA ALA A 24 9.40 3.63 -3.80
C ALA A 24 10.38 2.78 -3.00
N GLU A 25 10.58 1.52 -3.39
CA GLU A 25 11.60 0.64 -2.82
C GLU A 25 13.00 1.17 -3.10
N GLU A 26 13.29 1.51 -4.35
CA GLU A 26 14.60 2.02 -4.76
C GLU A 26 14.95 3.31 -3.99
N ARG A 27 14.01 4.25 -3.92
CA ARG A 27 14.19 5.48 -3.12
C ARG A 27 14.46 5.19 -1.64
N LYS A 28 13.81 4.18 -1.06
CA LYS A 28 14.08 3.79 0.33
C LYS A 28 15.44 3.12 0.47
N ILE A 29 15.84 2.25 -0.45
CA ILE A 29 17.17 1.63 -0.45
C ILE A 29 18.23 2.73 -0.49
N GLN A 30 18.12 3.67 -1.43
CA GLN A 30 19.03 4.82 -1.56
C GLN A 30 19.09 5.64 -0.28
N LYS A 31 17.92 5.98 0.31
CA LYS A 31 17.84 6.74 1.56
C LYS A 31 18.53 6.05 2.74
N TYR A 32 18.49 4.73 2.80
CA TYR A 32 19.00 3.93 3.92
C TYR A 32 20.29 3.17 3.58
N GLN A 33 21.02 3.56 2.53
CA GLN A 33 22.30 2.93 2.16
C GLN A 33 23.29 2.90 3.33
N GLY A 34 23.33 3.94 4.16
CA GLY A 34 24.24 4.03 5.30
C GLY A 34 24.04 2.98 6.40
N ILE A 35 22.85 2.39 6.51
CA ILE A 35 22.56 1.34 7.52
C ILE A 35 22.65 -0.08 6.96
N ALA A 36 22.78 -0.23 5.64
CA ALA A 36 22.84 -1.53 4.98
C ALA A 36 24.08 -2.34 5.37
N SER A 37 25.13 -1.70 5.88
CA SER A 37 26.34 -2.36 6.39
C SER A 37 26.13 -3.09 7.72
N GLN A 38 25.13 -2.68 8.51
CA GLN A 38 24.88 -3.20 9.85
C GLN A 38 23.56 -3.98 9.95
N TYR A 39 22.61 -3.70 9.05
CA TYR A 39 21.28 -4.28 9.09
C TYR A 39 20.85 -4.80 7.73
N LEU A 40 20.13 -5.92 7.73
CA LEU A 40 19.36 -6.35 6.58
C LEU A 40 18.14 -5.43 6.46
N PHE A 41 18.24 -4.43 5.57
CA PHE A 41 17.15 -3.54 5.26
C PHE A 41 16.46 -3.97 3.96
N VAL A 42 15.16 -4.28 4.04
CA VAL A 42 14.33 -4.58 2.86
C VAL A 42 13.10 -3.68 2.88
N PRO A 43 12.94 -2.77 1.90
CA PRO A 43 11.73 -1.95 1.82
C PRO A 43 10.52 -2.79 1.39
N LEU A 44 9.35 -2.46 1.95
CA LEU A 44 8.08 -3.03 1.51
C LEU A 44 7.31 -2.02 0.64
N GLY A 45 7.51 -2.10 -0.68
CA GLY A 45 6.75 -1.34 -1.68
C GLY A 45 5.40 -1.99 -1.95
N LEU A 46 4.32 -1.21 -1.80
CA LEU A 46 2.93 -1.66 -1.98
C LEU A 46 2.15 -0.54 -2.67
N GLU A 47 1.48 -0.83 -3.77
CA GLU A 47 0.56 0.12 -4.37
C GLU A 47 -0.89 -0.07 -3.88
N THR A 48 -1.74 0.93 -4.15
CA THR A 48 -3.15 0.95 -3.74
C THR A 48 -3.95 -0.23 -4.29
N PHE A 49 -3.64 -0.71 -5.49
CA PHE A 49 -4.31 -1.87 -6.09
C PHE A 49 -3.69 -3.22 -5.72
N GLY A 50 -2.77 -3.24 -4.75
CA GLY A 50 -2.24 -4.48 -4.18
C GLY A 50 -1.08 -5.10 -4.95
N SER A 51 -0.52 -4.40 -5.94
CA SER A 51 0.78 -4.72 -6.53
C SER A 51 1.90 -4.43 -5.54
N TRP A 52 2.95 -5.25 -5.61
CA TRP A 52 4.10 -5.21 -4.71
C TRP A 52 5.34 -4.84 -5.53
N GLY A 53 6.30 -4.18 -4.92
CA GLY A 53 7.62 -4.03 -5.52
C GLY A 53 8.39 -5.36 -5.50
N SER A 54 9.50 -5.40 -6.23
CA SER A 54 10.29 -6.63 -6.40
C SER A 54 10.89 -7.08 -5.06
N ALA A 55 11.46 -6.17 -4.28
CA ALA A 55 12.10 -6.50 -3.00
C ALA A 55 11.08 -7.02 -1.99
N ALA A 56 9.91 -6.39 -1.91
CA ALA A 56 8.82 -6.87 -1.07
C ALA A 56 8.32 -8.25 -1.52
N THR A 57 8.16 -8.45 -2.83
CA THR A 57 7.68 -9.73 -3.39
C THR A 57 8.61 -10.89 -3.03
N GLU A 58 9.91 -10.69 -3.19
CA GLU A 58 10.93 -11.69 -2.84
C GLU A 58 10.89 -12.06 -1.37
N LEU A 59 10.90 -11.06 -0.48
CA LEU A 59 10.86 -11.28 0.97
C LEU A 59 9.58 -12.01 1.41
N ILE A 60 8.43 -11.59 0.90
CA ILE A 60 7.14 -12.18 1.29
C ILE A 60 6.98 -13.59 0.75
N ASN A 61 7.52 -13.88 -0.43
CA ASN A 61 7.58 -15.25 -0.93
C ASN A 61 8.50 -16.13 -0.08
N ALA A 62 9.65 -15.62 0.37
CA ALA A 62 10.56 -16.34 1.25
C ALA A 62 9.91 -16.65 2.62
N ILE A 63 9.26 -15.66 3.23
CA ILE A 63 8.48 -15.82 4.46
C ILE A 63 7.33 -16.82 4.24
N GLY A 64 6.63 -16.68 3.12
CA GLY A 64 5.51 -17.53 2.73
C GLY A 64 5.87 -19.01 2.64
N LYS A 65 7.00 -19.32 2.00
CA LYS A 65 7.52 -20.70 1.90
C LYS A 65 7.73 -21.31 3.29
N LYS A 66 8.40 -20.58 4.18
CA LYS A 66 8.61 -21.01 5.56
C LYS A 66 7.29 -21.17 6.34
N LEU A 67 6.32 -20.31 6.09
CA LEU A 67 5.01 -20.39 6.72
C LEU A 67 4.24 -21.65 6.28
N VAL A 68 4.30 -22.00 4.99
CA VAL A 68 3.71 -23.23 4.45
C VAL A 68 4.40 -24.45 5.07
N GLU A 69 5.74 -24.47 5.12
CA GLU A 69 6.52 -25.55 5.74
C GLU A 69 6.17 -25.74 7.22
N PHE A 70 6.00 -24.65 7.97
CA PHE A 70 5.71 -24.69 9.40
C PHE A 70 4.24 -25.06 9.72
N SER A 71 3.28 -24.51 8.97
CA SER A 71 1.85 -24.70 9.23
C SER A 71 1.25 -25.92 8.56
N PHE A 72 1.96 -26.51 7.59
CA PHE A 72 1.46 -27.52 6.64
C PHE A 72 0.22 -27.07 5.84
N GLU A 73 -0.09 -25.77 5.84
CA GLU A 73 -1.22 -25.18 5.13
C GLU A 73 -0.72 -24.46 3.88
N THR A 74 -1.06 -25.00 2.71
CA THR A 74 -0.60 -24.49 1.41
C THR A 74 -1.13 -23.09 1.11
N ARG A 75 -2.29 -22.71 1.67
CA ARG A 75 -2.89 -21.39 1.48
C ARG A 75 -2.32 -20.31 2.38
N SER A 76 -1.47 -20.66 3.35
CA SER A 76 -0.94 -19.73 4.35
C SER A 76 -0.25 -18.52 3.71
N LEU A 77 0.51 -18.73 2.63
CA LEU A 77 1.14 -17.65 1.86
C LEU A 77 0.11 -16.70 1.21
N GLN A 78 -0.94 -17.23 0.60
CA GLN A 78 -1.96 -16.41 -0.05
C GLN A 78 -2.75 -15.59 0.98
N CYS A 79 -3.13 -16.22 2.09
CA CYS A 79 -3.77 -15.55 3.22
C CYS A 79 -2.87 -14.44 3.79
N PHE A 80 -1.57 -14.69 3.91
CA PHE A 80 -0.60 -13.71 4.38
C PHE A 80 -0.49 -12.51 3.43
N LYS A 81 -0.36 -12.75 2.11
CA LYS A 81 -0.33 -11.69 1.08
C LYS A 81 -1.59 -10.83 1.10
N GLN A 82 -2.75 -11.39 1.38
CA GLN A 82 -4.01 -10.63 1.46
C GLN A 82 -4.10 -9.79 2.74
N ARG A 83 -3.65 -10.33 3.88
CA ARG A 83 -3.81 -9.69 5.18
C ARG A 83 -2.75 -8.63 5.48
N LEU A 84 -1.52 -8.81 5.00
CA LEU A 84 -0.41 -7.91 5.35
C LEU A 84 -0.64 -6.46 4.89
N PRO A 85 -1.03 -6.16 3.62
CA PRO A 85 -1.29 -4.78 3.19
C PRO A 85 -2.41 -4.12 3.99
N LEU A 86 -3.47 -4.87 4.31
CA LEU A 86 -4.58 -4.39 5.12
C LEU A 86 -4.15 -4.04 6.55
N ALA A 87 -3.30 -4.87 7.16
CA ALA A 87 -2.74 -4.60 8.47
C ALA A 87 -1.89 -3.32 8.46
N ILE A 88 -1.05 -3.13 7.43
CA ILE A 88 -0.23 -1.92 7.26
C ILE A 88 -1.11 -0.68 7.10
N GLN A 89 -2.14 -0.75 6.26
CA GLN A 89 -3.07 0.37 6.06
C GLN A 89 -3.82 0.73 7.34
N ARG A 90 -4.31 -0.27 8.08
CA ARG A 90 -4.96 -0.07 9.38
C ARG A 90 -4.02 0.57 10.40
N GLY A 91 -2.77 0.12 10.47
CA GLY A 91 -1.76 0.71 11.35
C GLY A 91 -1.47 2.18 11.00
N ASN A 92 -1.29 2.48 9.72
CA ASN A 92 -1.09 3.85 9.25
C ASN A 92 -2.30 4.75 9.56
N ALA A 93 -3.52 4.25 9.31
CA ALA A 93 -4.74 4.98 9.63
C ALA A 93 -4.85 5.24 11.14
N PHE A 94 -4.58 4.23 11.97
CA PHE A 94 -4.59 4.38 13.42
C PHE A 94 -3.59 5.44 13.89
N TRP A 95 -2.36 5.46 13.35
CA TRP A 95 -1.39 6.51 13.66
C TRP A 95 -1.87 7.90 13.30
N VAL A 96 -2.46 8.10 12.11
CA VAL A 96 -3.01 9.39 11.71
C VAL A 96 -4.15 9.81 12.65
N MET A 97 -5.11 8.91 12.89
CA MET A 97 -6.26 9.17 13.76
C MET A 97 -5.86 9.46 15.21
N GLY A 98 -4.81 8.81 15.73
CA GLY A 98 -4.28 9.06 17.07
C GLY A 98 -3.57 10.41 17.22
N THR A 99 -3.17 11.03 16.11
CA THR A 99 -2.56 12.38 16.09
C THR A 99 -3.55 13.49 15.75
N ALA A 100 -4.69 13.14 15.15
CA ALA A 100 -5.74 14.09 14.85
C ALA A 100 -6.38 14.59 16.16
N LYS A 101 -6.43 15.91 16.35
CA LYS A 101 -7.28 16.49 17.40
C LYS A 101 -8.72 16.07 17.13
N GLU A 102 -9.54 15.89 18.17
CA GLU A 102 -10.99 15.78 18.01
C GLU A 102 -11.49 17.03 17.27
N THR A 103 -11.60 16.94 15.96
CA THR A 103 -12.33 17.91 15.17
C THR A 103 -13.80 17.60 15.36
N LYS A 104 -14.59 18.61 15.75
CA LYS A 104 -16.06 18.55 15.65
C LYS A 104 -16.42 17.90 14.32
N GLY A 105 -17.31 16.90 14.37
CA GLY A 105 -17.50 15.88 13.35
C GLY A 105 -17.41 16.38 11.90
N LEU A 106 -16.84 15.52 11.06
CA LEU A 106 -16.72 15.65 9.60
C LEU A 106 -18.08 15.61 8.87
N GLU A 107 -19.09 16.33 9.37
CA GLU A 107 -20.42 16.48 8.76
C GLU A 107 -20.33 17.10 7.35
N GLU A 108 -19.23 17.81 7.03
CA GLU A 108 -19.02 18.45 5.73
C GLU A 108 -18.53 17.48 4.62
N THR A 109 -18.10 16.26 4.96
CA THR A 109 -17.59 15.31 3.96
C THR A 109 -18.71 14.65 3.12
N PHE A 110 -19.96 14.77 3.56
CA PHE A 110 -21.12 14.24 2.83
C PHE A 110 -21.49 15.03 1.57
N TYR A 111 -20.99 16.26 1.40
CA TYR A 111 -21.32 17.07 0.22
C TYR A 111 -20.67 16.59 -1.08
N VAL A 112 -19.56 15.83 -1.01
CA VAL A 112 -18.88 15.34 -2.22
C VAL A 112 -19.64 14.17 -2.88
N LEU A 113 -20.46 13.44 -2.13
CA LEU A 113 -21.26 12.32 -2.67
C LEU A 113 -22.60 12.77 -3.28
N ASN A 114 -23.09 13.99 -2.98
CA ASN A 114 -24.38 14.47 -3.48
C ASN A 114 -24.31 15.23 -4.82
N LEU A 115 -23.12 15.57 -5.34
CA LEU A 115 -22.99 16.24 -6.64
C LEU A 115 -23.30 15.36 -7.87
N ARG A 116 -23.67 14.08 -7.69
CA ARG A 116 -24.12 13.20 -8.78
C ARG A 116 -25.64 13.06 -8.94
N LYS A 117 -26.46 13.69 -8.09
CA LYS A 117 -27.92 13.75 -8.30
C LYS A 117 -28.36 15.18 -8.60
N GLY A 118 -28.21 15.59 -9.86
CA GLY A 118 -28.71 16.88 -10.32
C GLY A 118 -28.32 17.20 -11.76
N ARG A 119 -28.90 16.51 -12.73
CA ARG A 119 -29.10 17.10 -14.06
C ARG A 119 -30.61 17.29 -14.26
N PRO A 120 -31.13 18.52 -14.30
CA PRO A 120 -32.46 18.75 -14.84
C PRO A 120 -32.38 18.59 -16.36
N VAL A 121 -33.21 17.70 -16.91
CA VAL A 121 -33.48 17.66 -18.35
C VAL A 121 -34.31 18.90 -18.67
N SER A 122 -33.80 19.76 -19.55
CA SER A 122 -34.55 20.83 -20.19
C SER A 122 -34.69 20.50 -21.66
N THR A 123 -35.91 20.16 -22.08
CA THR A 123 -36.71 20.81 -23.14
C THR A 123 -38.09 20.16 -23.11
#